data_AF-A0A2S6NK67-F1
#
_entry.id   AF-A0A2S6NK67-F1
#
_cell.length_a   1.000
_cell.length_b   1.000
_cell.length_c   1.000
_cell.angle_alpha   90.00
_cell.angle_beta   90.00
_cell.angle_gamma   90.00
#
_symmetry.space_group_name_H-M   'P 1'
#
loop_
_entity.id
_entity.type
_entity.pdbx_description
1 polymer ?
#
loop_
_entity_poly.entity_id
_entity_poly.type
_entity_poly.pdbx_seq_one_letter_code
_entity_poly.pdbx_strand_id
1 'polypeptide(L)'
;MGRSEPGDGTGHVRCRCGAVPGLRSGRSVRDDPLRRPPGPAMSGARVRGAHRAGWLRRTQSAMTTHPPRRGEAGFTLIEMIVVIAIVGLVAGLVLIRQPWTSAGFERQATQRALADALHLARSRAIAQGRNVSILTGAAGFSVDGGPVRALPAHEALSASRIVFMPDGGSSGGTIVLAAGQKRIAMTVNWLTGRVRASALEGH
;
A
#
# COMPACT_ATOMS: atom_id res chain seq x y z
N MET A 1 45.66 -63.12 1.81
CA MET A 1 45.16 -61.85 1.24
C MET A 1 43.70 -62.09 0.86
N GLY A 2 42.70 -61.26 1.15
CA GLY A 2 42.64 -60.02 1.94
C GLY A 2 41.27 -59.38 1.67
N ARG A 3 40.37 -59.31 2.65
CA ARG A 3 39.02 -58.73 2.47
C ARG A 3 39.07 -57.20 2.56
N SER A 4 38.31 -56.50 1.71
CA SER A 4 37.86 -55.12 1.97
C SER A 4 36.77 -54.66 0.99
N GLU A 5 35.51 -54.82 1.40
CA GLU A 5 34.46 -53.78 1.23
C GLU A 5 34.36 -53.01 2.56
N PRO A 6 33.50 -51.97 2.76
CA PRO A 6 32.71 -51.15 1.83
C PRO A 6 32.96 -49.62 2.05
N GLY A 7 32.12 -48.74 1.49
CA GLY A 7 32.19 -47.30 1.78
C GLY A 7 31.10 -46.38 1.20
N ASP A 8 29.82 -46.78 1.19
CA ASP A 8 28.70 -45.85 0.88
C ASP A 8 28.56 -44.80 2.00
N GLY A 9 28.69 -43.52 1.63
CA GLY A 9 28.74 -42.37 2.53
C GLY A 9 27.47 -41.52 2.55
N THR A 10 26.28 -42.12 2.43
CA THR A 10 24.97 -41.43 2.44
C THR A 10 24.61 -40.81 3.81
N GLY A 11 25.26 -39.69 4.13
CA GLY A 11 25.03 -38.90 5.34
C GLY A 11 23.68 -38.17 5.37
N HIS A 12 22.62 -38.85 5.81
CA HIS A 12 21.33 -38.22 6.10
C HIS A 12 21.41 -37.26 7.30
N VAL A 13 21.51 -35.96 7.04
CA VAL A 13 21.39 -34.91 8.07
C VAL A 13 19.95 -34.82 8.56
N ARG A 14 19.67 -35.37 9.75
CA ARG A 14 18.38 -35.22 10.43
C ARG A 14 18.24 -33.81 11.03
N CYS A 15 17.46 -32.95 10.39
CA CYS A 15 17.02 -31.68 10.97
C CYS A 15 16.17 -31.91 12.22
N ARG A 16 16.71 -31.59 13.40
CA ARG A 16 16.02 -31.71 14.69
C ARG A 16 15.32 -30.39 15.03
N CYS A 17 14.04 -30.24 14.69
CA CYS A 17 13.23 -29.12 15.16
C CYS A 17 13.09 -29.17 16.69
N GLY A 18 13.71 -28.22 17.39
CA GLY A 18 13.45 -27.99 18.80
C GLY A 18 12.12 -27.27 18.98
N ALA A 19 11.12 -27.94 19.55
CA ALA A 19 9.85 -27.32 19.92
C ALA A 19 10.02 -26.49 21.21
N VAL A 20 9.60 -25.22 21.17
CA VAL A 20 9.62 -24.31 22.33
C VAL A 20 8.33 -24.48 23.11
N PRO A 21 8.35 -24.88 24.39
CA PRO A 21 7.13 -25.08 25.16
C PRO A 21 6.68 -23.81 25.89
N GLY A 22 5.42 -23.42 25.68
CA GLY A 22 4.64 -22.66 26.66
C GLY A 22 4.38 -21.19 26.38
N LEU A 23 3.25 -20.89 25.71
CA LEU A 23 2.43 -19.73 26.05
C LEU A 23 0.98 -20.17 26.26
N ARG A 24 0.43 -19.85 27.44
CA ARG A 24 -0.96 -20.11 27.82
C ARG A 24 -1.86 -19.01 27.26
N SER A 25 -2.83 -19.35 26.39
CA SER A 25 -3.89 -18.41 25.99
C SER A 25 -4.93 -18.26 27.10
N GLY A 26 -4.81 -17.18 27.88
CA GLY A 26 -5.69 -16.90 29.02
C GLY A 26 -6.92 -16.06 28.67
N ARG A 27 -8.08 -16.72 28.63
CA ARG A 27 -9.44 -16.24 28.98
C ARG A 27 -10.07 -15.06 28.19
N SER A 28 -11.38 -15.20 28.02
CA SER A 28 -12.29 -14.19 27.51
C SER A 28 -12.41 -12.98 28.43
N VAL A 29 -12.47 -11.80 27.82
CA VAL A 29 -13.10 -10.61 28.42
C VAL A 29 -14.55 -10.59 27.93
N ARG A 30 -15.46 -10.21 28.82
CA ARG A 30 -16.92 -10.22 28.60
C ARG A 30 -17.39 -8.83 28.19
N ASP A 31 -18.31 -8.76 27.24
CA ASP A 31 -19.11 -7.55 27.03
C ASP A 31 -20.09 -7.36 28.19
N ASP A 32 -20.12 -6.16 28.76
CA ASP A 32 -21.01 -5.79 29.88
C ASP A 32 -21.96 -4.66 29.41
N PRO A 33 -23.28 -4.91 29.31
CA PRO A 33 -24.24 -3.90 28.88
C PRO A 33 -24.75 -3.04 30.06
N LEU A 34 -25.49 -1.97 29.71
CA LEU A 34 -26.29 -1.10 30.59
C LEU A 34 -25.57 0.11 31.23
N ARG A 35 -25.86 1.31 30.68
CA ARG A 35 -26.24 2.49 31.49
C ARG A 35 -27.08 3.51 30.68
N ARG A 36 -28.28 3.75 31.21
CA ARG A 36 -29.31 4.80 30.97
C ARG A 36 -29.84 5.19 32.39
N PRO A 37 -30.81 6.11 32.58
CA PRO A 37 -31.30 7.26 31.79
C PRO A 37 -30.79 8.55 32.52
N PRO A 38 -31.50 9.68 32.80
CA PRO A 38 -32.75 10.27 32.29
C PRO A 38 -32.62 11.76 31.88
N GLY A 39 -33.74 12.51 31.86
CA GLY A 39 -33.82 13.98 31.79
C GLY A 39 -35.06 14.51 32.54
N PRO A 40 -35.40 15.81 32.41
CA PRO A 40 -36.77 16.34 32.62
C PRO A 40 -37.28 17.12 31.36
N ALA A 41 -38.57 17.28 31.04
CA ALA A 41 -39.77 17.73 31.80
C ALA A 41 -39.70 19.26 32.11
N MET A 42 -40.72 20.13 31.97
CA MET A 42 -42.11 20.12 31.46
C MET A 42 -42.52 21.55 31.03
N SER A 43 -43.67 21.74 30.35
CA SER A 43 -44.71 22.79 30.60
C SER A 43 -45.59 23.01 29.33
N GLY A 44 -46.92 23.20 29.37
CA GLY A 44 -47.82 23.20 30.54
C GLY A 44 -48.84 24.35 30.58
N ALA A 45 -49.77 24.46 29.62
CA ALA A 45 -50.90 25.41 29.74
C ALA A 45 -52.19 24.92 29.04
N ARG A 46 -53.35 25.05 29.73
CA ARG A 46 -54.71 24.82 29.19
C ARG A 46 -55.57 26.05 29.46
N VAL A 47 -56.43 26.46 28.51
CA VAL A 47 -57.71 27.19 28.69
C VAL A 47 -58.54 26.91 27.41
N ARG A 48 -59.58 26.06 27.38
CA ARG A 48 -61.01 26.26 27.75
C ARG A 48 -61.68 27.52 27.16
N GLY A 49 -62.64 27.35 26.25
CA GLY A 49 -63.59 28.41 25.90
C GLY A 49 -64.42 28.06 24.66
N ALA A 50 -65.73 27.85 24.83
CA ALA A 50 -66.65 27.57 23.72
C ALA A 50 -67.81 28.56 23.78
N HIS A 51 -68.04 29.33 22.70
CA HIS A 51 -69.27 30.11 22.54
C HIS A 51 -69.79 30.06 21.10
N ARG A 52 -71.12 29.94 21.00
CA ARG A 52 -71.91 29.99 19.77
C ARG A 52 -72.12 31.45 19.36
N ALA A 53 -72.08 31.72 18.05
CA ALA A 53 -73.04 32.57 17.33
C ALA A 53 -72.60 32.66 15.86
N GLY A 54 -73.51 32.37 14.92
CA GLY A 54 -73.20 32.43 13.49
C GLY A 54 -73.17 33.87 12.98
N TRP A 55 -72.16 34.21 12.19
CA TRP A 55 -72.15 35.42 11.37
C TRP A 55 -71.83 35.07 9.92
N LEU A 56 -72.89 35.13 9.11
CA LEU A 56 -72.95 35.56 7.71
C LEU A 56 -71.85 35.09 6.74
N ARG A 57 -72.33 34.36 5.72
CA ARG A 57 -71.65 34.07 4.45
C ARG A 57 -70.72 35.21 4.01
N ARG A 58 -69.42 34.92 3.89
CA ARG A 58 -68.53 35.69 3.02
C ARG A 58 -67.73 34.70 2.18
N THR A 59 -68.04 34.68 0.89
CA THR A 59 -67.34 33.88 -0.12
C THR A 59 -65.88 34.31 -0.18
N GLN A 60 -64.98 33.47 0.32
CA GLN A 60 -63.55 33.63 0.07
C GLN A 60 -62.99 32.28 -0.37
N SER A 61 -62.47 32.27 -1.59
CA SER A 61 -61.90 31.11 -2.26
C SER A 61 -60.83 30.44 -1.39
N ALA A 62 -60.76 29.12 -1.43
CA ALA A 62 -59.68 28.38 -0.81
C ALA A 62 -58.34 28.76 -1.45
N MET A 63 -57.58 29.64 -0.80
CA MET A 63 -56.15 29.80 -1.07
C MET A 63 -55.43 28.58 -0.52
N THR A 64 -55.35 27.53 -1.33
CA THR A 64 -54.48 26.39 -1.08
C THR A 64 -53.04 26.85 -1.27
N THR A 65 -52.40 27.34 -0.21
CA THR A 65 -50.98 27.69 -0.20
C THR A 65 -50.13 26.42 -0.29
N HIS A 66 -49.96 25.91 -1.51
CA HIS A 66 -49.02 24.84 -1.78
C HIS A 66 -47.60 25.39 -1.56
N PRO A 67 -46.80 24.81 -0.64
CA PRO A 67 -45.42 25.26 -0.47
C PRO A 67 -44.65 25.01 -1.78
N PRO A 68 -43.82 25.96 -2.23
CA PRO A 68 -43.01 25.73 -3.42
C PRO A 68 -42.06 24.58 -3.14
N ARG A 69 -42.23 23.47 -3.87
CA ARG A 69 -41.24 22.41 -3.90
C ARG A 69 -39.96 23.03 -4.42
N ARG A 70 -38.94 23.18 -3.57
CA ARG A 70 -37.58 23.49 -4.02
C ARG A 70 -37.21 22.40 -5.01
N GLY A 71 -37.08 22.79 -6.28
CA GLY A 71 -36.80 21.84 -7.34
C GLY A 71 -35.52 21.09 -7.01
N GLU A 72 -35.64 19.78 -6.81
CA GLU A 72 -34.50 18.89 -6.88
C GLU A 72 -33.92 19.08 -8.28
N ALA A 73 -32.70 19.62 -8.36
CA ALA A 73 -32.00 19.80 -9.61
C ALA A 73 -31.63 18.41 -10.13
N GLY A 74 -32.57 17.80 -10.86
CA GLY A 74 -32.37 16.50 -11.47
C GLY A 74 -31.21 16.59 -12.44
N PHE A 75 -30.15 15.82 -12.16
CA PHE A 75 -28.96 15.69 -13.01
C PHE A 75 -29.40 15.44 -14.45
N THR A 76 -29.13 16.41 -15.31
CA THR A 76 -29.63 16.37 -16.68
C THR A 76 -28.86 15.30 -17.47
N LEU A 77 -29.49 14.71 -18.50
CA LEU A 77 -28.84 13.70 -19.33
C LEU A 77 -27.53 14.22 -19.96
N ILE A 78 -27.47 15.52 -20.28
CA ILE A 78 -26.26 16.18 -20.79
C ILE A 78 -25.13 16.24 -19.74
N GLU A 79 -25.44 16.36 -18.45
CA GLU A 79 -24.43 16.37 -17.38
C GLU A 79 -23.70 15.03 -17.28
N MET A 80 -24.43 13.91 -17.40
CA MET A 80 -23.82 12.58 -17.44
C MET A 80 -23.03 12.33 -18.73
N ILE A 81 -23.49 12.84 -19.89
CA ILE A 81 -22.70 12.83 -21.13
C ILE A 81 -21.38 13.60 -20.94
N VAL A 82 -21.43 14.81 -20.35
CA VAL A 82 -20.24 15.65 -20.13
C VAL A 82 -19.26 15.00 -19.15
N VAL A 83 -19.75 14.41 -18.04
CA VAL A 83 -18.89 13.68 -17.10
C VAL A 83 -18.22 12.49 -17.79
N ILE A 84 -18.97 11.68 -18.54
CA ILE A 84 -18.40 10.52 -19.27
C ILE A 84 -17.41 10.98 -20.35
N ALA A 85 -17.68 12.08 -21.06
CA ALA A 85 -16.78 12.65 -22.04
C ALA A 85 -15.46 13.16 -21.42
N ILE A 86 -15.53 13.87 -20.29
CA ILE A 86 -14.34 14.34 -19.56
C ILE A 86 -13.55 13.15 -19.00
N VAL A 87 -14.21 12.17 -18.38
CA VAL A 87 -13.55 10.95 -17.86
C VAL A 87 -12.89 10.18 -19.01
N GLY A 88 -13.57 10.03 -20.16
CA GLY A 88 -13.03 9.39 -21.35
C GLY A 88 -11.81 10.11 -21.93
N LEU A 89 -11.87 11.45 -22.01
CA LEU A 89 -10.74 12.29 -22.45
C LEU A 89 -9.53 12.14 -21.51
N VAL A 90 -9.74 12.26 -20.20
CA VAL A 90 -8.68 12.12 -19.19
C VAL A 90 -8.10 10.72 -19.20
N ALA A 91 -8.93 9.67 -19.27
CA ALA A 91 -8.47 8.29 -19.40
C ALA A 91 -7.64 8.07 -20.67
N GLY A 92 -8.09 8.62 -21.81
CA GLY A 92 -7.34 8.58 -23.07
C GLY A 92 -5.94 9.20 -22.97
N LEU A 93 -5.83 10.40 -22.36
CA LEU A 93 -4.53 11.03 -22.12
C LEU A 93 -3.62 10.18 -21.21
N VAL A 94 -4.18 9.56 -20.16
CA VAL A 94 -3.42 8.68 -19.27
C VAL A 94 -2.89 7.44 -20.00
N LEU A 95 -3.70 6.82 -20.87
CA LEU A 95 -3.27 5.67 -21.68
C LEU A 95 -2.13 6.03 -22.65
N ILE A 96 -2.20 7.18 -23.32
CA ILE A 96 -1.16 7.65 -24.24
C ILE A 96 0.17 7.89 -23.52
N ARG A 97 0.12 8.48 -22.31
CA ARG A 97 1.31 8.91 -21.58
C ARG A 97 2.01 7.79 -20.83
N GLN A 98 1.29 6.73 -20.45
CA GLN A 98 1.80 5.63 -19.66
C GLN A 98 1.46 4.28 -20.31
N PRO A 99 2.36 3.69 -21.12
CA PRO A 99 2.10 2.40 -21.75
C PRO A 99 1.92 1.31 -20.68
N TRP A 100 0.72 0.72 -20.60
CA TRP A 100 0.31 -0.35 -19.70
C TRP A 100 0.91 -1.71 -20.14
N THR A 101 2.23 -1.75 -20.32
CA THR A 101 2.97 -2.93 -20.78
C THR A 101 3.53 -3.72 -19.59
N SER A 102 3.78 -5.02 -19.79
CA SER A 102 4.42 -5.89 -18.79
C SER A 102 5.75 -5.31 -18.29
N ALA A 103 6.53 -4.70 -19.18
CA ALA A 103 7.76 -3.97 -18.86
C ALA A 103 7.59 -2.79 -17.89
N GLY A 104 6.37 -2.29 -17.65
CA GLY A 104 6.09 -1.36 -16.56
C GLY A 104 6.06 -2.05 -15.19
N PHE A 105 5.38 -3.20 -15.12
CA PHE A 105 5.25 -4.02 -13.93
C PHE A 105 6.55 -4.73 -13.55
N GLU A 106 7.29 -5.26 -14.52
CA GLU A 106 8.58 -5.94 -14.30
C GLU A 106 9.61 -4.98 -13.67
N ARG A 107 9.79 -3.77 -14.24
CA ARG A 107 10.62 -2.71 -13.65
C ARG A 107 10.24 -2.40 -12.21
N GLN A 108 8.95 -2.31 -11.92
CA GLN A 108 8.47 -2.00 -10.56
C GLN A 108 8.69 -3.19 -9.60
N ALA A 109 8.63 -4.44 -10.10
CA ALA A 109 8.99 -5.63 -9.34
C ALA A 109 10.50 -5.68 -9.04
N THR A 110 11.37 -5.38 -10.02
CA THR A 110 12.82 -5.28 -9.83
C THR A 110 13.18 -4.19 -8.82
N GLN A 111 12.56 -3.01 -8.90
CA GLN A 111 12.76 -1.92 -7.94
C GLN A 111 12.40 -2.32 -6.51
N ARG A 112 11.23 -2.97 -6.31
CA ARG A 112 10.79 -3.48 -5.00
C ARG A 112 11.75 -4.55 -4.49
N ALA A 113 12.08 -5.53 -5.33
CA ALA A 113 13.01 -6.60 -4.98
C ALA A 113 14.40 -6.10 -4.54
N LEU A 114 14.92 -5.05 -5.18
CA LEU A 114 16.19 -4.42 -4.79
C LEU A 114 16.05 -3.62 -3.49
N ALA A 115 14.94 -2.89 -3.29
CA ALA A 115 14.65 -2.20 -2.03
C ALA A 115 14.51 -3.17 -0.85
N ASP A 116 13.80 -4.28 -1.04
CA ASP A 116 13.64 -5.35 -0.04
C ASP A 116 15.00 -5.98 0.30
N ALA A 117 15.85 -6.21 -0.71
CA ALA A 117 17.21 -6.73 -0.51
C ALA A 117 18.09 -5.74 0.27
N LEU A 118 18.02 -4.45 -0.01
CA LEU A 118 18.73 -3.39 0.72
C LEU A 118 18.26 -3.32 2.19
N HIS A 119 16.95 -3.38 2.44
CA HIS A 119 16.39 -3.46 3.80
C HIS A 119 16.81 -4.73 4.55
N LEU A 120 16.83 -5.89 3.87
CA LEU A 120 17.28 -7.17 4.42
C LEU A 120 18.78 -7.18 4.74
N ALA A 121 19.61 -6.57 3.89
CA ALA A 121 21.05 -6.44 4.14
C ALA A 121 21.31 -5.54 5.35
N ARG A 122 20.61 -4.40 5.47
CA ARG A 122 20.65 -3.52 6.65
C ARG A 122 20.23 -4.24 7.93
N SER A 123 19.11 -4.94 7.92
CA SER A 123 18.62 -5.65 9.12
C SER A 123 19.56 -6.78 9.54
N ARG A 124 20.15 -7.52 8.59
CA ARG A 124 21.19 -8.51 8.86
C ARG A 124 22.46 -7.89 9.43
N ALA A 125 22.94 -6.76 8.90
CA ALA A 125 24.15 -6.11 9.40
C ALA A 125 24.03 -5.73 10.88
N ILE A 126 22.90 -5.10 11.24
CA ILE A 126 22.57 -4.72 12.62
C ILE A 126 22.39 -5.97 13.50
N ALA A 127 21.57 -6.94 13.08
CA ALA A 127 21.25 -8.11 13.90
C ALA A 127 22.42 -9.10 14.07
N GLN A 128 23.38 -9.13 13.14
CA GLN A 128 24.55 -10.02 13.19
C GLN A 128 25.83 -9.31 13.66
N GLY A 129 25.80 -8.00 13.91
CA GLY A 129 26.97 -7.24 14.37
C GLY A 129 28.13 -7.19 13.35
N ARG A 130 27.87 -7.43 12.05
CA ARG A 130 28.91 -7.47 11.01
C ARG A 130 28.51 -6.72 9.73
N ASN A 131 29.49 -6.40 8.91
CA ASN A 131 29.25 -5.82 7.58
C ASN A 131 28.52 -6.83 6.68
N VAL A 132 27.52 -6.35 5.93
CA VAL A 132 26.79 -7.11 4.91
C VAL A 132 26.82 -6.31 3.61
N SER A 133 27.22 -6.92 2.49
CA SER A 133 27.33 -6.20 1.21
C SER A 133 26.37 -6.71 0.13
N ILE A 134 25.82 -5.80 -0.66
CA ILE A 134 25.08 -6.08 -1.89
C ILE A 134 25.99 -5.75 -3.07
N LEU A 135 26.06 -6.67 -4.03
CA LEU A 135 26.71 -6.48 -5.31
C LEU A 135 25.63 -6.43 -6.39
N THR A 136 25.63 -5.38 -7.20
CA THR A 136 24.78 -5.27 -8.40
C THR A 136 25.63 -5.35 -9.65
N GLY A 137 25.06 -5.84 -10.75
CA GLY A 137 25.67 -5.86 -12.07
C GLY A 137 24.63 -6.16 -13.15
N ALA A 138 25.05 -6.15 -14.42
CA ALA A 138 24.13 -6.18 -15.55
C ALA A 138 23.13 -7.35 -15.51
N ALA A 139 23.56 -8.55 -15.07
CA ALA A 139 22.71 -9.74 -15.04
C ALA A 139 21.84 -9.88 -13.77
N GLY A 140 22.09 -9.12 -12.70
CA GLY A 140 21.51 -9.46 -11.40
C GLY A 140 22.05 -8.67 -10.21
N PHE A 141 21.62 -9.08 -9.02
CA PHE A 141 22.24 -8.67 -7.76
C PHE A 141 22.34 -9.83 -6.77
N SER A 142 23.34 -9.80 -5.89
CA SER A 142 23.49 -10.76 -4.79
C SER A 142 23.62 -10.04 -3.45
N VAL A 143 23.22 -10.73 -2.39
CA VAL A 143 23.35 -10.27 -1.01
C VAL A 143 24.36 -11.16 -0.30
N ASP A 144 25.40 -10.55 0.25
CA ASP A 144 26.43 -11.17 1.08
C ASP A 144 27.20 -12.33 0.44
N GLY A 145 27.44 -12.25 -0.87
CA GLY A 145 28.06 -13.34 -1.64
C GLY A 145 27.14 -14.55 -1.89
N GLY A 146 25.87 -14.47 -1.50
CA GLY A 146 24.86 -15.47 -1.79
C GLY A 146 24.47 -15.55 -3.28
N PRO A 147 23.47 -16.38 -3.63
CA PRO A 147 23.05 -16.58 -5.01
C PRO A 147 22.64 -15.26 -5.68
N VAL A 148 23.01 -15.11 -6.95
CA VAL A 148 22.61 -13.96 -7.78
C VAL A 148 21.12 -14.09 -8.12
N ARG A 149 20.33 -13.11 -7.72
CA ARG A 149 18.97 -12.92 -8.24
C ARG A 149 19.09 -12.30 -9.63
N ALA A 150 18.77 -13.09 -10.66
CA ALA A 150 18.78 -12.63 -12.04
C ALA A 150 17.68 -11.57 -12.29
N LEU A 151 17.96 -10.64 -13.21
CA LEU A 151 16.98 -9.71 -13.76
C LEU A 151 16.32 -10.28 -15.03
N PRO A 152 15.14 -9.77 -15.43
CA PRO A 152 14.58 -10.04 -16.77
C PRO A 152 15.56 -9.63 -17.87
N ALA A 153 15.59 -10.36 -18.99
CA ALA A 153 16.59 -10.20 -20.05
C ALA A 153 16.62 -8.81 -20.74
N HIS A 154 15.60 -7.98 -20.53
CA HIS A 154 15.51 -6.61 -21.05
C HIS A 154 15.90 -5.53 -20.04
N GLU A 155 16.33 -5.92 -18.83
CA GLU A 155 16.77 -5.04 -17.75
C GLU A 155 18.24 -5.28 -17.39
N ALA A 156 18.92 -4.25 -16.92
CA ALA A 156 20.28 -4.33 -16.41
C ALA A 156 20.53 -3.34 -15.27
N LEU A 157 21.27 -3.77 -14.24
CA LEU A 157 21.77 -2.87 -13.20
C LEU A 157 23.20 -2.42 -13.50
N SER A 158 23.52 -1.17 -13.16
CA SER A 158 24.91 -0.72 -13.05
C SER A 158 25.68 -1.59 -12.06
N ALA A 159 26.95 -1.83 -12.38
CA ALA A 159 27.89 -2.37 -11.41
C ALA A 159 27.96 -1.42 -10.20
N SER A 160 27.76 -1.96 -9.00
CA SER A 160 27.87 -1.20 -7.74
C SER A 160 28.07 -2.15 -6.56
N ARG A 161 28.68 -1.63 -5.48
CA ARG A 161 28.82 -2.34 -4.20
C ARG A 161 28.30 -1.44 -3.09
N ILE A 162 27.21 -1.87 -2.45
CA ILE A 162 26.66 -1.19 -1.27
C ILE A 162 26.97 -2.04 -0.05
N VAL A 163 27.64 -1.45 0.94
CA VAL A 163 27.91 -2.10 2.24
C VAL A 163 26.97 -1.50 3.27
N PHE A 164 26.42 -2.34 4.14
CA PHE A 164 25.75 -1.94 5.38
C PHE A 164 26.62 -2.34 6.56
N MET A 165 26.69 -1.46 7.56
CA MET A 165 27.50 -1.62 8.76
C MET A 165 26.63 -1.92 10.00
N PRO A 166 27.22 -2.43 11.10
CA PRO A 166 26.47 -2.82 12.31
C PRO A 166 25.74 -1.68 13.02
N ASP A 167 26.25 -0.45 12.88
CA ASP A 167 25.64 0.79 13.36
C ASP A 167 24.36 1.19 12.57
N GLY A 168 24.03 0.43 11.52
CA GLY A 168 22.96 0.74 10.59
C GLY A 168 23.36 1.74 9.49
N GLY A 169 24.61 2.19 9.44
CA GLY A 169 25.14 2.99 8.35
C GLY A 169 25.21 2.21 7.03
N SER A 170 25.45 2.94 5.94
CA SER A 170 25.75 2.35 4.64
C SER A 170 26.76 3.18 3.88
N SER A 171 27.54 2.54 2.99
CA SER A 171 28.34 3.24 1.97
C SER A 171 27.48 4.09 1.02
N GLY A 172 26.18 3.80 0.92
CA GLY A 172 25.26 4.48 0.00
C GLY A 172 25.64 4.29 -1.46
N GLY A 173 25.18 5.22 -2.31
CA GLY A 173 25.48 5.27 -3.74
C GLY A 173 24.23 5.29 -4.62
N THR A 174 24.45 5.29 -5.93
CA THR A 174 23.37 5.26 -6.93
C THR A 174 23.51 4.00 -7.79
N ILE A 175 22.44 3.22 -7.87
CA ILE A 175 22.33 2.06 -8.77
C ILE A 175 21.45 2.49 -9.93
N VAL A 176 21.96 2.43 -11.16
CA VAL A 176 21.13 2.70 -12.35
C VAL A 176 20.48 1.40 -12.82
N LEU A 177 19.15 1.38 -12.89
CA LEU A 177 18.36 0.37 -13.60
C LEU A 177 18.09 0.86 -15.02
N ALA A 178 18.68 0.20 -16.02
CA ALA A 178 18.35 0.37 -17.43
C ALA A 178 17.33 -0.70 -17.84
N ALA A 179 16.31 -0.31 -18.60
CA ALA A 179 15.28 -1.23 -19.09
C ALA A 179 14.74 -0.73 -20.43
N GLY A 180 15.27 -1.26 -21.54
CA GLY A 180 15.16 -0.66 -22.86
C GLY A 180 15.75 0.77 -22.89
N GLN A 181 15.05 1.71 -23.52
CA GLN A 181 15.48 3.12 -23.56
C GLN A 181 15.30 3.89 -22.22
N LYS A 182 14.58 3.34 -21.24
CA LYS A 182 14.37 4.02 -19.94
C LYS A 182 15.50 3.69 -18.98
N ARG A 183 16.05 4.73 -18.33
CA ARG A 183 17.02 4.61 -17.24
C ARG A 183 16.46 5.23 -15.97
N ILE A 184 16.71 4.59 -14.82
CA ILE A 184 16.20 5.02 -13.53
C ILE A 184 17.35 4.96 -12.52
N ALA A 185 17.67 6.08 -11.89
CA ALA A 185 18.61 6.14 -10.78
C ALA A 185 17.88 5.72 -9.50
N MET A 186 18.40 4.69 -8.83
CA MET A 186 18.00 4.27 -7.49
C MET A 186 19.08 4.72 -6.51
N THR A 187 18.88 5.89 -5.91
CA THR A 187 19.81 6.48 -4.95
C THR A 187 19.53 5.93 -3.55
N VAL A 188 20.54 5.33 -2.93
CA VAL A 188 20.49 4.80 -1.56
C VAL A 188 21.09 5.84 -0.62
N ASN A 189 20.25 6.38 0.27
CA ASN A 189 20.70 7.34 1.27
C ASN A 189 21.55 6.64 2.35
N TRP A 190 22.81 7.07 2.50
CA TRP A 190 23.82 6.46 3.37
C TRP A 190 23.40 6.37 4.86
N LEU A 191 22.70 7.38 5.37
CA LEU A 191 22.29 7.48 6.78
C LEU A 191 21.00 6.68 7.06
N THR A 192 19.96 6.91 6.26
CA THR A 192 18.60 6.38 6.50
C THR A 192 18.31 5.07 5.79
N GLY A 193 19.17 4.64 4.84
CA GLY A 193 18.96 3.44 4.02
C GLY A 193 17.81 3.57 3.02
N ARG A 194 17.11 4.71 2.96
CA ARG A 194 15.99 4.91 2.03
C ARG A 194 16.47 4.89 0.60
N VAL A 195 15.75 4.13 -0.23
CA VAL A 195 15.92 4.08 -1.67
C VAL A 195 14.97 5.10 -2.32
N ARG A 196 15.51 6.00 -3.14
CA ARG A 196 14.73 6.92 -3.98
C ARG A 196 14.96 6.55 -5.44
N ALA A 197 13.89 6.23 -6.15
CA ALA A 197 13.94 6.07 -7.61
C ALA A 197 13.61 7.42 -8.28
N SER A 198 14.48 7.87 -9.18
CA SER A 198 14.24 9.00 -10.08
C SER A 198 14.52 8.58 -11.52
N ALA A 199 13.69 9.02 -12.46
CA ALA A 199 13.99 8.83 -13.87
C ALA A 199 15.30 9.57 -14.21
N LEU A 200 16.16 8.93 -15.00
CA LEU A 200 17.26 9.61 -15.67
C LEU A 200 16.74 9.98 -17.06
N GLU A 201 16.39 11.25 -17.24
CA GLU A 201 16.14 11.81 -18.56
C GLU A 201 17.47 11.81 -19.32
N GLY A 202 17.45 11.22 -20.52
CA GLY A 202 18.62 11.20 -21.39
C GLY A 202 18.78 12.57 -22.04
N HIS A 203 19.96 13.18 -21.84
CA HIS A 203 20.49 14.19 -22.76
C HIS A 203 21.05 13.51 -24.01
#